data_AF-A0A951DTN5-F1
#
_entry.id   AF-A0A951DTN5-F1
#
_cell.length_a   1.000
_cell.length_b   1.000
_cell.length_c   1.000
_cell.angle_alpha   90.00
_cell.angle_beta   90.00
_cell.angle_gamma   90.00
#
_symmetry.space_group_name_H-M   'P 1'
#
loop_
_entity.id
_entity.type
_entity.pdbx_description
1 polymer ?
#
loop_
_entity_poly.entity_id
_entity_poly.type
_entity_poly.pdbx_seq_one_letter_code
_entity_poly.pdbx_strand_id
1 'polypeptide(L)'
;MKARTIWAATCLLAAAAFSGQSLPALAQSNVVTIYSADGLHDGTPSWFGNQFDAFTKATGIKVQYVEAGSGGVVDRLAKEKSNTQADVLVTLPPFMQKAA
;
A
#
# COMPACT_ATOMS: atom_id res chain seq x y z
N MET A 1 -28.58 -21.98 63.50
CA MET A 1 -27.24 -21.51 63.06
C MET A 1 -27.11 -21.86 61.59
N LYS A 2 -27.02 -20.85 60.71
CA LYS A 2 -27.20 -21.00 59.26
C LYS A 2 -25.90 -21.46 58.60
N ALA A 3 -25.97 -22.55 57.84
CA ALA A 3 -24.89 -23.02 56.97
C ALA A 3 -24.60 -21.99 55.87
N ARG A 4 -23.32 -21.71 55.61
CA ARG A 4 -22.86 -20.85 54.52
C ARG A 4 -22.12 -21.72 53.50
N THR A 5 -22.81 -22.06 52.43
CA THR A 5 -22.29 -22.71 51.23
C THR A 5 -21.56 -21.69 50.35
N ILE A 6 -20.26 -21.96 50.13
CA ILE A 6 -19.43 -21.86 48.91
C ILE A 6 -19.93 -20.91 47.83
N TRP A 7 -19.14 -19.91 47.40
CA TRP A 7 -19.05 -19.53 45.96
C TRP A 7 -17.66 -18.98 45.62
N ALA A 8 -16.99 -19.72 44.72
CA ALA A 8 -15.81 -19.29 43.99
C ALA A 8 -16.18 -18.15 43.04
N ALA A 9 -15.45 -17.04 43.10
CA ALA A 9 -15.62 -15.92 42.17
C ALA A 9 -14.28 -15.19 41.97
N THR A 10 -13.25 -15.91 41.57
CA THR A 10 -11.96 -15.33 41.18
C THR A 10 -11.61 -15.85 39.79
N CYS A 11 -12.24 -15.34 38.74
CA CYS A 11 -11.79 -15.52 37.34
C CYS A 11 -12.62 -14.71 36.32
N LEU A 12 -12.90 -13.43 36.56
CA LEU A 12 -13.69 -12.60 35.63
C LEU A 12 -13.13 -11.19 35.39
N LEU A 13 -11.82 -11.00 35.55
CA LEU A 13 -11.16 -9.71 35.31
C LEU A 13 -10.25 -9.67 34.06
N ALA A 14 -10.26 -10.71 33.22
CA ALA A 14 -9.41 -10.78 32.02
C ALA A 14 -10.11 -10.43 30.69
N ALA A 15 -11.40 -10.06 30.69
CA ALA A 15 -12.18 -9.89 29.46
C ALA A 15 -12.41 -8.42 29.01
N ALA A 16 -11.92 -7.42 29.76
CA ALA A 16 -12.24 -6.01 29.51
C ALA A 16 -11.11 -5.17 28.87
N ALA A 17 -10.01 -5.79 28.44
CA ALA A 17 -8.87 -5.04 27.88
C ALA A 17 -8.82 -4.98 26.34
N PHE A 18 -9.83 -5.52 25.62
CA PHE A 18 -9.84 -5.57 24.15
C PHE A 18 -10.87 -4.66 23.48
N SER A 19 -11.49 -3.73 24.22
CA SER A 19 -12.39 -2.74 23.63
C SER A 19 -11.65 -1.45 23.29
N GLY A 20 -11.25 -1.31 22.03
CA GLY A 20 -11.15 0.01 21.40
C GLY A 20 -9.77 0.64 21.24
N GLN A 21 -8.67 -0.12 21.34
CA GLN A 21 -7.42 0.38 20.76
C GLN A 21 -7.48 0.14 19.25
N SER A 22 -7.79 1.18 18.50
CA SER A 22 -7.38 1.26 17.09
C SER A 22 -5.87 1.08 17.07
N LEU A 23 -5.41 -0.15 16.78
CA LEU A 23 -4.02 -0.36 16.41
C LEU A 23 -3.74 0.66 15.30
N PRO A 24 -2.68 1.48 15.40
CA PRO A 24 -2.29 2.30 14.28
C PRO A 24 -2.17 1.33 13.10
N ALA A 25 -2.90 1.59 12.02
CA ALA A 25 -2.68 0.90 10.77
C ALA A 25 -1.17 0.99 10.53
N LEU A 26 -0.46 -0.13 10.63
CA LEU A 26 0.96 -0.17 10.33
C LEU A 26 1.08 0.43 8.93
N ALA A 27 1.72 1.60 8.85
CA ALA A 27 1.77 2.40 7.64
C ALA A 27 2.01 1.48 6.43
N GLN A 28 1.12 1.54 5.44
CA GLN A 28 1.27 0.91 4.13
C GLN A 28 2.66 1.20 3.58
N SER A 29 3.65 0.34 3.85
CA SER A 29 5.04 0.29 3.35
C SER A 29 5.87 1.58 3.30
N ASN A 30 5.30 2.75 3.57
CA ASN A 30 5.74 4.08 3.17
C ASN A 30 6.34 4.13 1.74
N VAL A 31 5.72 3.39 0.81
CA VAL A 31 6.15 3.25 -0.59
C VAL A 31 4.93 3.44 -1.50
N VAL A 32 5.12 4.15 -2.60
CA VAL A 32 4.20 4.18 -3.74
C VAL A 32 4.85 3.48 -4.92
N THR A 33 4.18 2.50 -5.51
CA THR A 33 4.66 1.75 -6.67
C THR A 33 4.03 2.30 -7.95
N ILE A 34 4.88 2.77 -8.86
CA ILE A 34 4.48 3.36 -10.14
C ILE A 34 4.90 2.42 -11.26
N TYR A 35 3.93 1.94 -12.04
CA TYR A 35 4.18 1.26 -13.31
C TYR A 35 3.99 2.27 -14.43
N SER A 36 5.02 2.51 -15.23
CA SER A 36 4.99 3.52 -16.27
C SER A 36 5.48 3.01 -17.62
N ALA A 37 4.86 3.55 -18.68
CA ALA A 37 5.48 3.66 -19.99
C ALA A 37 6.86 4.34 -19.89
N ASP A 38 7.78 3.92 -20.75
CA ASP A 38 9.12 4.52 -20.90
C ASP A 38 9.07 5.99 -21.37
N GLY A 39 10.20 6.69 -21.19
CA GLY A 39 10.42 8.04 -21.73
C GLY A 39 10.50 9.18 -20.71
N LEU A 40 9.80 9.06 -19.57
CA LEU A 40 9.78 10.12 -18.54
C LEU A 40 10.89 9.98 -17.49
N HIS A 41 11.46 8.78 -17.35
CA HIS A 41 12.58 8.50 -16.45
C HIS A 41 13.94 8.42 -17.17
N ASP A 42 13.99 8.75 -18.46
CA ASP A 42 15.24 8.74 -19.25
C ASP A 42 16.18 9.91 -18.93
N GLY A 43 17.48 9.64 -18.93
CA GLY A 43 18.54 10.64 -18.73
C GLY A 43 18.90 10.93 -17.27
N THR A 44 19.79 11.90 -17.04
CA THR A 44 20.25 12.29 -15.70
C THR A 44 20.48 13.80 -15.58
N PRO A 45 19.63 14.55 -14.83
CA PRO A 45 18.40 14.07 -14.20
C PRO A 45 17.25 13.93 -15.20
N SER A 46 16.44 12.89 -15.04
CA SER A 46 15.18 12.73 -15.78
C SER A 46 14.05 13.54 -15.14
N TRP A 47 12.96 13.78 -15.87
CA TRP A 47 11.82 14.53 -15.32
C TRP A 47 11.18 13.77 -14.15
N PHE A 48 10.89 12.47 -14.32
CA PHE A 48 10.37 11.65 -13.23
C PHE A 48 11.35 11.53 -12.07
N GLY A 49 12.65 11.36 -12.32
CA GLY A 49 13.65 11.34 -11.23
C GLY A 49 13.54 12.57 -10.34
N ASN A 50 13.51 13.77 -10.95
CA ASN A 50 13.35 15.02 -10.21
C ASN A 50 12.03 15.09 -9.41
N GLN A 51 10.92 14.64 -10.01
CA GLN A 51 9.63 14.65 -9.32
C GLN A 51 9.54 13.61 -8.19
N PHE A 52 10.13 12.43 -8.39
CA PHE A 52 10.18 11.38 -7.37
C PHE A 52 11.01 11.85 -6.17
N ASP A 53 12.18 12.44 -6.40
CA ASP A 53 13.02 13.01 -5.34
C ASP A 53 12.31 14.12 -4.58
N ALA A 54 11.65 15.04 -5.29
CA ALA A 54 10.87 16.11 -4.67
C ALA A 54 9.70 15.57 -3.83
N PHE A 55 8.96 14.60 -4.37
CA PHE A 55 7.85 13.94 -3.68
C PHE A 55 8.32 13.20 -2.41
N THR A 56 9.37 12.39 -2.52
CA THR A 56 9.94 11.67 -1.38
C THR A 56 10.49 12.64 -0.32
N LYS A 57 11.14 13.74 -0.73
CA LYS A 57 11.61 14.77 0.20
C LYS A 57 10.47 15.46 0.95
N ALA A 58 9.34 15.70 0.29
CA ALA A 58 8.20 16.41 0.87
C ALA A 58 7.36 15.52 1.80
N THR A 59 7.23 14.22 1.48
CA THR A 59 6.28 13.31 2.14
C THR A 59 6.93 12.25 2.99
N GLY A 60 8.21 11.95 2.75
CA GLY A 60 8.90 10.79 3.29
C GLY A 60 8.52 9.46 2.61
N ILE A 61 7.59 9.45 1.64
CA ILE A 61 7.16 8.24 0.92
C ILE A 61 8.16 7.92 -0.18
N LYS A 62 8.63 6.67 -0.24
CA LYS A 62 9.54 6.21 -1.29
C LYS A 62 8.78 5.91 -2.58
N VAL A 63 9.36 6.22 -3.73
CA VAL A 63 8.82 5.82 -5.03
C VAL A 63 9.52 4.54 -5.50
N GLN A 64 8.75 3.47 -5.70
CA GLN A 64 9.20 2.26 -6.39
C GLN A 64 8.75 2.35 -7.84
N TYR A 65 9.70 2.36 -8.77
CA TYR A 65 9.43 2.57 -10.19
C TYR A 65 9.65 1.29 -10.99
N VAL A 66 8.69 0.95 -11.84
CA VAL A 66 8.79 -0.13 -12.84
C VAL A 66 8.48 0.47 -14.19
N GLU A 67 9.40 0.25 -15.12
CA GLU A 67 9.28 0.74 -16.49
C GLU A 67 9.13 -0.41 -17.47
N ALA A 68 8.27 -0.23 -18.47
CA ALA A 68 8.19 -1.02 -19.69
C ALA A 68 7.44 -0.21 -20.75
N GLY A 69 7.36 -0.72 -21.99
CA GLY A 69 6.43 -0.16 -22.98
C GLY A 69 4.98 -0.10 -22.47
N SER A 70 4.18 0.83 -23.01
CA SER A 70 2.79 1.06 -22.57
C SER A 70 1.93 -0.21 -22.50
N GLY A 71 2.06 -1.13 -23.45
CA GLY A 71 1.38 -2.43 -23.40
C GLY A 71 1.94 -3.37 -22.32
N GLY A 72 3.26 -3.34 -22.08
CA GLY A 72 3.92 -4.19 -21.10
C GLY A 72 3.50 -3.89 -19.66
N VAL A 73 3.38 -2.60 -19.29
CA VAL A 73 2.89 -2.24 -17.95
C VAL A 73 1.41 -2.58 -17.75
N VAL A 74 0.58 -2.48 -18.78
CA VAL A 74 -0.84 -2.89 -18.73
C VAL A 74 -0.97 -4.42 -18.65
N ASP A 75 -0.19 -5.16 -19.42
CA ASP A 75 -0.16 -6.63 -19.37
C ASP A 75 0.29 -7.14 -18.01
N ARG A 76 1.29 -6.47 -17.39
CA ARG A 76 1.72 -6.77 -16.03
C ARG A 76 0.60 -6.51 -15.02
N LEU A 77 -0.06 -5.35 -15.11
CA LEU A 77 -1.18 -5.01 -14.24
C LEU A 77 -2.30 -6.06 -14.35
N ALA A 78 -2.63 -6.50 -15.57
CA ALA A 78 -3.63 -7.53 -15.81
C ALA A 78 -3.23 -8.89 -15.18
N LYS A 79 -1.95 -9.28 -15.27
CA LYS A 79 -1.43 -10.50 -14.63
C LYS A 79 -1.47 -10.42 -13.10
N GLU A 80 -1.26 -9.23 -12.54
CA GLU A 80 -1.28 -8.98 -11.09
C GLU A 80 -2.69 -8.63 -10.56
N LYS A 81 -3.77 -8.80 -11.34
CA LYS A 81 -5.13 -8.35 -10.96
C LYS A 81 -5.65 -8.92 -9.62
N SER A 82 -5.28 -10.13 -9.25
CA SER A 82 -5.69 -10.75 -7.98
C SER A 82 -4.87 -10.28 -6.77
N ASN A 83 -3.71 -9.65 -7.00
CA ASN A 83 -2.83 -9.10 -5.98
C ASN A 83 -1.99 -7.97 -6.58
N THR A 84 -2.63 -6.85 -6.89
CA THR A 84 -2.01 -5.76 -7.64
C THR A 84 -0.94 -5.07 -6.80
N GLN A 85 0.24 -4.90 -7.37
CA GLN A 85 1.36 -4.24 -6.68
C GLN A 85 1.47 -2.75 -7.03
N ALA A 86 0.95 -2.32 -8.18
CA ALA A 86 1.00 -0.93 -8.60
C ALA A 86 -0.07 -0.08 -7.90
N ASP A 87 0.34 1.10 -7.43
CA ASP A 87 -0.55 2.13 -6.93
C ASP A 87 -0.92 3.13 -8.04
N VAL A 88 -0.01 3.36 -8.98
CA VAL A 88 -0.18 4.29 -10.10
C VAL A 88 0.22 3.62 -11.41
N LEU A 89 -0.64 3.72 -12.41
CA LEU A 89 -0.34 3.34 -13.79
C LEU A 89 -0.20 4.61 -14.64
N VAL A 90 0.93 4.74 -15.33
CA VAL A 90 1.17 5.76 -16.36
C VAL A 90 1.34 5.03 -17.69
N THR A 91 0.42 5.21 -18.63
CA THR A 91 0.48 4.56 -19.94
C THR A 91 -0.16 5.44 -21.00
N LEU A 92 -0.01 5.09 -22.27
CA LEU A 92 -0.50 5.87 -23.41
C LEU A 92 -1.68 5.17 -24.10
N PRO A 93 -2.53 5.90 -24.85
CA PRO A 93 -3.48 5.28 -25.77
C PRO A 93 -2.78 4.37 -26.82
N PRO A 94 -3.41 3.27 -27.25
CA PRO A 94 -4.73 2.79 -26.85
C PRO A 94 -4.72 1.89 -25.59
N PHE A 95 -3.61 1.84 -24.85
CA PHE A 95 -3.43 0.92 -23.73
C PHE A 95 -4.14 1.38 -22.45
N MET A 96 -4.27 2.69 -22.24
CA MET A 96 -5.06 3.25 -21.13
C MET A 96 -6.49 2.70 -21.09
N GLN A 97 -7.14 2.59 -22.26
CA GLN A 97 -8.50 2.10 -22.39
C GLN A 97 -8.64 0.60 -22.06
N LYS A 98 -7.54 -0.16 -22.18
CA LYS A 98 -7.51 -1.59 -21.85
C LYS A 98 -7.25 -1.85 -20.36
N ALA A 99 -6.78 -0.83 -19.63
CA ALA A 99 -6.47 -0.93 -18.20
C ALA A 99 -7.64 -0.54 -17.29
N ALA A 100 -8.65 0.17 -17.83
CA ALA A 100 -9.84 0.63 -17.11
C ALA A 100 -10.94 -0.44 -17.01
#